data_AF-A0A0S2E0E6-F1
#
_entry.id   AF-A0A0S2E0E6-F1
#
_cell.length_a   1.000
_cell.length_b   1.000
_cell.length_c   1.000
_cell.angle_alpha   90.00
_cell.angle_beta   90.00
_cell.angle_gamma   90.00
#
_symmetry.space_group_name_H-M   'P 1'
#
loop_
_entity.id
_entity.type
_entity.pdbx_description
1 polymer ?
#
loop_
_entity_poly.entity_id
_entity_poly.type
_entity_poly.pdbx_seq_one_letter_code
_entity_poly.pdbx_strand_id
1 'polypeptide(L)'
;MATRFIIEDTDHAQSLSQHGSLAEAWVELRRLSGIPWDQAPNIAPCTGWRTCGRSYEIIEFDTSLDPWREVQRVSGFGIRALGVVWAPDAQRDEP
;
A
#
# COMPACT_ATOMS: atom_id res chain seq x y z
N MET A 1 -18.44 4.25 14.62
CA MET A 1 -17.83 4.51 13.30
C MET A 1 -17.29 3.19 12.82
N ALA A 2 -17.62 2.78 11.59
CA ALA A 2 -17.07 1.57 11.00
C ALA A 2 -15.94 2.00 10.06
N THR A 3 -14.69 1.76 10.45
CA THR A 3 -13.52 2.19 9.68
C THR A 3 -12.86 0.99 9.01
N ARG A 4 -12.38 1.17 7.78
CA ARG A 4 -11.56 0.18 7.06
C ARG A 4 -10.30 0.83 6.52
N PHE A 5 -9.21 0.08 6.51
CA PHE A 5 -7.93 0.52 5.98
C PHE A 5 -7.57 -0.35 4.79
N ILE A 6 -7.34 0.26 3.63
CA ILE A 6 -7.05 -0.44 2.38
C ILE A 6 -5.61 -0.13 1.99
N ILE A 7 -4.83 -1.16 1.68
CA ILE A 7 -3.56 -0.97 0.98
C ILE A 7 -3.84 -0.93 -0.51
N GLU A 8 -3.49 0.18 -1.14
CA GLU A 8 -3.65 0.40 -2.57
C GLU A 8 -2.29 0.54 -3.25
N ASP A 9 -2.17 0.01 -4.45
CA ASP A 9 -1.15 0.40 -5.41
C ASP A 9 -1.70 1.52 -6.28
N THR A 10 -1.29 2.74 -5.97
CA THR A 10 -1.82 3.98 -6.56
C THR A 10 -1.38 4.16 -8.01
N ASP A 11 -0.24 3.59 -8.41
CA ASP A 11 0.22 3.60 -9.81
C ASP A 11 -0.74 2.81 -10.72
N HIS A 12 -1.51 1.85 -10.16
CA HIS A 12 -2.40 0.95 -10.89
C HIS A 12 -3.86 0.97 -10.42
N ALA A 13 -4.21 1.84 -9.48
CA ALA A 13 -5.53 1.89 -8.83
C ALA A 13 -6.02 0.51 -8.35
N GLN A 14 -5.09 -0.30 -7.81
CA GLN A 14 -5.38 -1.66 -7.38
C GLN A 14 -5.43 -1.73 -5.85
N SER A 15 -6.57 -2.11 -5.28
CA SER A 15 -6.64 -2.51 -3.88
C SER A 15 -6.03 -3.91 -3.68
N LEU A 16 -5.04 -4.03 -2.80
CA LEU A 16 -4.34 -5.30 -2.53
C LEU A 16 -4.88 -6.04 -1.30
N SER A 17 -5.16 -5.32 -0.22
CA SER A 17 -5.62 -5.91 1.04
C SER A 17 -6.44 -4.93 1.87
N GLN A 18 -7.26 -5.48 2.78
CA GLN A 18 -8.12 -4.71 3.68
C GLN A 18 -7.85 -5.09 5.13
N HIS A 19 -7.83 -4.10 6.01
CA HIS A 19 -7.45 -4.23 7.42
C HIS A 19 -8.46 -3.54 8.33
N GLY A 20 -8.51 -3.98 9.60
CA GLY A 20 -9.38 -3.41 10.62
C GLY A 20 -8.78 -2.19 11.32
N SER A 21 -7.46 -2.02 11.25
CA SER A 21 -6.74 -0.89 11.85
C SER A 21 -5.59 -0.37 10.99
N LEU A 22 -5.19 0.87 11.24
CA LEU A 22 -4.00 1.46 10.62
C LEU A 22 -2.72 0.68 10.96
N ALA A 23 -2.62 0.16 12.19
CA ALA A 23 -1.47 -0.62 12.64
C ALA A 23 -1.31 -1.95 11.87
N GLU A 24 -2.42 -2.66 11.64
CA GLU A 24 -2.43 -3.88 10.81
C GLU A 24 -2.00 -3.59 9.37
N ALA A 25 -2.47 -2.48 8.80
CA ALA A 25 -2.07 -2.06 7.45
C ALA A 25 -0.57 -1.73 7.38
N TRP A 26 0.00 -1.08 8.41
CA TRP A 26 1.45 -0.85 8.47
C TRP A 26 2.27 -2.13 8.62
N VAL A 27 1.81 -3.10 9.41
CA VAL A 27 2.45 -4.42 9.51
C VAL A 27 2.49 -5.10 8.14
N GLU A 28 1.40 -5.02 7.38
CA GLU A 28 1.36 -5.58 6.03
C GLU A 28 2.28 -4.81 5.06
N LEU A 29 2.32 -3.47 5.08
CA LEU A 29 3.29 -2.72 4.27
C LEU A 29 4.73 -3.11 4.59
N ARG A 30 5.09 -3.31 5.86
CA ARG A 30 6.43 -3.76 6.24
C ARG A 30 6.72 -5.14 5.68
N ARG A 31 5.77 -6.07 5.78
CA ARG A 31 5.89 -7.40 5.16
C ARG A 31 6.12 -7.29 3.64
N LEU A 32 5.35 -6.44 2.96
CA LEU A 32 5.47 -6.21 1.51
C LEU A 32 6.84 -5.62 1.13
N SER A 33 7.39 -4.74 1.96
CA SER A 33 8.71 -4.13 1.71
C SER A 33 9.86 -5.15 1.76
N GLY A 34 9.68 -6.27 2.47
CA GLY A 34 10.65 -7.36 2.52
C GLY A 34 10.57 -8.33 1.33
N ILE A 35 9.56 -8.22 0.47
CA ILE A 35 9.38 -9.10 -0.68
C ILE A 35 10.09 -8.49 -1.89
N PRO A 36 10.87 -9.27 -2.66
CA PRO A 36 11.50 -8.76 -3.88
C PRO A 36 10.49 -8.18 -4.88
N TRP A 37 10.90 -7.14 -5.59
CA TRP A 37 10.05 -6.42 -6.56
C TRP A 37 9.51 -7.31 -7.69
N ASP A 38 10.24 -8.37 -8.02
CA ASP A 38 9.95 -9.35 -9.06
C ASP A 38 9.25 -10.61 -8.53
N GLN A 39 8.77 -10.57 -7.29
CA GLN A 39 7.99 -11.64 -6.68
C GLN A 39 6.59 -11.15 -6.30
N ALA A 40 5.62 -12.05 -6.32
CA ALA A 40 4.28 -11.72 -5.85
C ALA A 40 4.32 -11.37 -4.34
N PRO A 41 3.57 -10.34 -3.90
CA PRO A 41 2.60 -9.55 -4.65
C PRO A 41 3.20 -8.26 -5.28
N ASN A 42 4.50 -8.03 -5.17
CA ASN A 42 5.15 -6.79 -5.65
C ASN A 42 5.29 -6.70 -7.17
N ILE A 43 5.16 -7.82 -7.92
CA ILE A 43 5.05 -7.78 -9.39
C ILE A 43 3.85 -6.90 -9.77
N ALA A 44 4.14 -5.81 -10.50
CA ALA A 44 3.11 -4.92 -11.04
C ALA A 44 2.15 -5.69 -11.98
N PRO A 45 0.85 -5.35 -12.04
CA PRO A 45 -0.13 -6.12 -12.79
C PRO A 45 -0.05 -5.88 -14.31
N CYS A 46 0.79 -4.94 -14.76
CA CYS A 46 0.91 -4.55 -16.16
C CYS A 46 1.82 -5.50 -16.96
N THR A 47 1.57 -5.62 -18.27
CA THR A 47 2.39 -6.45 -19.18
C THR A 47 3.87 -6.06 -19.17
N GLY A 48 4.18 -4.79 -18.93
CA GLY A 48 5.53 -4.22 -18.83
C GLY A 48 6.14 -4.25 -17.42
N TRP A 49 5.68 -5.14 -16.52
CA TRP A 49 6.04 -5.14 -15.10
C TRP A 49 7.55 -5.09 -14.83
N ARG A 50 8.40 -5.64 -15.71
CA ARG A 50 9.86 -5.65 -15.57
C ARG A 50 10.49 -4.26 -15.49
N THR A 51 9.82 -3.25 -16.03
CA THR A 51 10.24 -1.84 -15.97
C THR A 51 9.29 -0.99 -15.13
N CYS A 52 8.27 -1.61 -14.53
CA CYS A 52 7.30 -0.97 -13.67
C CYS A 52 7.63 -1.23 -12.20
N GLY A 53 6.86 -0.62 -11.31
CA GLY A 53 6.92 -0.85 -9.87
C GLY A 53 5.53 -0.78 -9.28
N ARG A 54 5.46 -0.59 -7.97
CA ARG A 54 4.22 -0.27 -7.26
C ARG A 54 4.46 0.90 -6.33
N SER A 55 3.43 1.70 -6.12
CA SER A 55 3.42 2.78 -5.13
C SER A 55 2.34 2.47 -4.12
N TYR A 56 2.75 2.01 -2.94
CA TYR A 56 1.83 1.59 -1.91
C TYR A 56 1.40 2.73 -1.00
N GLU A 57 0.10 2.83 -0.78
CA GLU A 57 -0.53 3.77 0.15
C GLU A 57 -1.53 3.04 1.05
N ILE A 58 -1.76 3.58 2.25
CA ILE A 58 -2.86 3.15 3.12
C ILE A 58 -3.95 4.20 3.05
N ILE A 59 -5.17 3.76 2.73
CA ILE A 59 -6.35 4.62 2.66
C ILE A 59 -7.30 4.23 3.79
N GLU A 60 -7.66 5.20 4.62
CA GLU A 60 -8.71 5.04 5.61
C GLU A 60 -10.06 5.40 5.00
N PHE A 61 -11.04 4.51 5.15
CA PHE A 61 -12.42 4.72 4.76
C PHE A 61 -13.34 4.70 5.97
N ASP A 62 -14.27 5.66 6.00
CA ASP A 62 -15.49 5.61 6.79
C ASP A 62 -16.53 4.81 6.00
N THR A 63 -16.82 3.61 6.49
CA THR A 63 -17.73 2.64 5.88
C THR A 63 -19.15 2.72 6.46
N SER A 64 -19.46 3.75 7.25
CA SER A 64 -20.81 3.97 7.79
C SER A 64 -21.83 4.46 6.75
N LEU A 65 -21.35 4.90 5.57
CA LEU A 65 -22.14 5.39 4.45
C LEU A 65 -21.87 4.55 3.20
N ASP A 66 -22.83 4.55 2.28
CA ASP A 66 -22.68 3.97 0.94
C ASP A 66 -22.92 5.08 -0.12
N PRO A 67 -21.92 5.42 -0.96
CA PRO A 67 -20.57 4.84 -1.01
C PRO A 67 -19.72 5.18 0.20
N TRP A 68 -18.70 4.36 0.47
CA TRP A 68 -17.69 4.62 1.52
C TRP A 68 -17.02 5.97 1.29
N ARG A 69 -16.72 6.70 2.37
CA ARG A 69 -16.04 8.00 2.30
C ARG A 69 -14.57 7.82 2.66
N GLU A 70 -13.67 8.23 1.78
CA GLU A 70 -12.24 8.36 2.12
C GLU A 70 -12.07 9.41 3.24
N VAL A 71 -11.40 9.03 4.32
CA VAL A 71 -11.12 9.88 5.49
C VAL A 71 -9.73 10.46 5.40
N GLN A 72 -8.75 9.60 5.12
CA GLN A 72 -7.36 10.00 4.94
C GLN A 72 -6.61 8.99 4.08
N ARG A 73 -5.45 9.43 3.59
CA ARG A 73 -4.52 8.65 2.80
C ARG A 73 -3.11 8.92 3.31
N VAL A 74 -2.35 7.85 3.51
CA VAL A 74 -1.00 7.91 4.05
C VAL A 74 -0.04 7.20 3.11
N SER A 75 1.05 7.89 2.79
CA SER A 75 2.09 7.38 1.88
C SER A 75 2.85 6.23 2.54
N GLY A 76 3.01 5.11 1.82
CA GLY A 76 3.81 3.96 2.24
C GLY A 76 5.20 3.98 1.60
N PHE A 77 5.40 3.11 0.61
CA PHE A 77 6.65 3.02 -0.14
C PHE A 77 6.40 2.75 -1.62
N GLY A 78 7.35 3.20 -2.45
CA GLY A 78 7.49 2.74 -3.83
C GLY A 78 8.46 1.56 -3.91
N ILE A 79 8.18 0.57 -4.73
CA ILE A 79 9.12 -0.52 -5.05
C ILE A 79 9.27 -0.68 -6.56
N ARG A 80 10.51 -0.73 -7.03
CA ARG A 80 10.91 -0.92 -8.43
C ARG A 80 12.12 -1.85 -8.48
N ALA A 81 12.61 -2.15 -9.68
CA ALA A 81 13.85 -2.92 -9.87
C ALA A 81 15.08 -2.34 -9.14
N LEU A 82 15.06 -1.04 -8.82
CA LEU A 82 16.11 -0.35 -8.06
C LEU A 82 16.01 -0.55 -6.53
N GLY A 83 14.94 -1.18 -6.05
CA GLY A 83 14.68 -1.41 -4.63
C GLY A 83 13.45 -0.68 -4.09
N VAL A 84 13.36 -0.64 -2.76
CA VAL A 84 12.28 0.00 -1.99
C VAL A 84 12.69 1.42 -1.60
N VAL A 85 11.77 2.36 -1.77
CA VAL A 85 11.91 3.76 -1.35
C VAL A 85 10.68 4.15 -0.52
N TRP A 86 10.88 4.34 0.78
CA TRP A 86 9.84 4.81 1.70
C TRP A 86 9.56 6.30 1.51
N ALA A 87 8.29 6.70 1.61
CA ALA A 87 7.92 8.11 1.62
C ALA A 87 8.46 8.81 2.88
N PRO A 88 8.73 10.14 2.85
CA PRO A 88 9.30 10.86 3.98
C PRO A 88 8.45 10.82 5.26
N ASP A 89 7.14 10.71 5.11
CA ASP A 89 6.11 10.67 6.16
C ASP A 89 5.67 9.24 6.52
N ALA A 90 6.22 8.21 5.86
CA ALA A 90 5.85 6.83 6.11
C ALA A 90 6.39 6.34 7.47
N GLN A 91 5.58 5.57 8.20
CA GLN A 91 5.99 4.92 9.45
C GLN A 91 6.89 3.70 9.19
N ARG A 92 8.10 3.97 8.67
CA ARG A 92 9.20 3.02 8.77
C ARG A 92 9.54 2.89 10.25
N ASP A 93 9.69 1.66 10.75
CA ASP A 93 10.38 1.50 12.03
C ASP A 93 11.77 2.13 11.86
N GLU A 94 12.13 3.08 12.74
CA GLU A 94 13.53 3.50 12.82
C GLU A 94 14.37 2.27 13.22
N PRO A 95 15.55 2.09 12.62
CA PRO A 95 16.45 1.00 13.01
C PRO A 95 16.90 1.10 14.48
#